data_AF-A0A7X9HG19-F1
#
_entry.id   AF-A0A7X9HG19-F1
#
_cell.length_a   1.000
_cell.length_b   1.000
_cell.length_c   1.000
_cell.angle_alpha   90.00
_cell.angle_beta   90.00
_cell.angle_gamma   90.00
#
_symmetry.space_group_name_H-M   'P 1'
#
loop_
_entity.id
_entity.type
_entity.pdbx_description
1 polymer ?
#
loop_
_entity_poly.entity_id
_entity_poly.type
_entity_poly.pdbx_seq_one_letter_code
_entity_poly.pdbx_strand_id
1 'polypeptide(L)'
;MAYGLQYQSDFYNYFGTLVSVKIYQKDYSDSVKDDIRVQSVTITANYQNDNTPIIGSGAKIVMVADSLDLSYLRDLLLSYERQFLCVIEYNGVVVFRGYSICDLNERQLLPYALITVEFTDYLRRLDGKYPDVLKAISSNTSVFDLVQEMLSLTNLDFPLYINSTLFEDSMTKGATDTFLPQVFVQNANFYSNSYDYDNIYDAINKTLQPFGAFLYSFEDKWVIERQEDITRD
;
A
#
# COMPACT_ATOMS: atom_id res chain seq x y z
N MET A 1 -17.92 0.51 6.09
CA MET A 1 -17.28 0.66 7.41
C MET A 1 -16.57 1.99 7.42
N ALA A 2 -16.82 2.86 8.40
CA ALA A 2 -16.29 4.22 8.40
C ALA A 2 -15.10 4.33 9.37
N TYR A 3 -14.07 5.07 8.98
CA TYR A 3 -12.94 5.40 9.84
C TYR A 3 -13.16 6.80 10.41
N GLY A 4 -13.19 6.91 11.74
CA GLY A 4 -13.31 8.19 12.45
C GLY A 4 -11.94 8.70 12.90
N LEU A 5 -11.69 10.00 12.80
CA LEU A 5 -10.42 10.60 13.22
C LEU A 5 -10.28 10.48 14.74
N GLN A 6 -9.26 9.76 15.20
CA GLN A 6 -9.02 9.59 16.63
C GLN A 6 -7.81 10.38 17.11
N TYR A 7 -6.74 10.44 16.33
CA TYR A 7 -5.52 11.14 16.72
C TYR A 7 -5.08 12.12 15.63
N GLN A 8 -4.67 13.32 16.03
CA GLN A 8 -4.09 14.31 15.12
C GLN A 8 -2.86 14.98 15.75
N SER A 9 -1.82 15.19 14.95
CA SER A 9 -0.65 16.00 15.31
C SER A 9 -0.18 16.81 14.12
N ASP A 10 0.00 18.10 14.33
CA ASP A 10 0.52 19.03 13.32
C ASP A 10 1.87 19.58 13.78
N PHE A 11 2.88 19.56 12.92
CA PHE A 11 4.21 20.08 13.21
C PHE A 11 4.91 20.57 11.93
N TYR A 12 5.96 21.37 12.07
CA TYR A 12 6.77 21.81 10.94
C TYR A 12 8.01 20.95 10.81
N ASN A 13 8.30 20.46 9.60
CA ASN A 13 9.54 19.75 9.33
C ASN A 13 10.74 20.72 9.24
N TYR A 14 11.94 20.17 9.06
CA TYR A 14 13.17 20.97 8.92
C TYR A 14 13.12 22.01 7.78
N PHE A 15 12.32 21.78 6.75
CA PHE A 15 12.15 22.69 5.61
C PHE A 15 11.04 23.73 5.83
N GLY A 16 10.40 23.77 7.00
CA GLY A 16 9.28 24.68 7.28
C GLY A 16 7.97 24.28 6.60
N THR A 17 7.87 23.05 6.07
CA THR A 17 6.61 22.50 5.54
C THR A 17 5.75 22.03 6.70
N LEU A 18 4.45 22.38 6.67
CA LEU A 18 3.48 21.87 7.62
C LEU A 18 3.24 20.38 7.35
N VAL A 19 3.49 19.55 8.34
CA VAL A 19 3.22 18.11 8.33
C VAL A 19 2.04 17.86 9.26
N SER A 20 0.97 17.27 8.72
CA SER A 20 -0.19 16.82 9.48
C SER A 20 -0.23 15.30 9.48
N VAL A 21 -0.27 14.70 10.67
CA VAL A 21 -0.43 13.27 10.88
C VAL A 21 -1.81 13.01 11.48
N LYS A 22 -2.63 12.27 10.73
CA LYS A 22 -4.01 11.95 11.12
C LYS A 22 -4.15 10.43 11.20
N ILE A 23 -4.50 9.92 12.38
CA ILE A 23 -4.75 8.49 12.59
C ILE A 23 -6.22 8.31 12.90
N TYR A 24 -6.88 7.56 12.02
CA TYR A 24 -8.28 7.23 12.10
C TYR A 24 -8.44 5.81 12.65
N GLN A 25 -9.45 5.59 13.48
CA GLN A 25 -9.82 4.28 13.97
C GLN A 25 -11.13 3.83 13.34
N LYS A 26 -11.19 2.54 13.01
CA LYS A 26 -12.39 1.90 12.49
C LYS A 26 -13.55 2.01 13.48
N ASP A 27 -14.71 2.45 12.98
CA ASP A 27 -15.96 2.61 13.74
C ASP A 27 -15.85 3.60 14.94
N TYR A 28 -14.82 4.45 14.95
CA TYR A 28 -14.65 5.50 15.96
C TYR A 28 -15.59 6.68 15.69
N SER A 29 -16.19 7.22 16.75
CA SER A 29 -17.17 8.33 16.66
C SER A 29 -17.08 9.35 17.78
N ASP A 30 -16.08 9.23 18.68
CA ASP A 30 -15.87 10.18 19.76
C ASP A 30 -15.06 11.41 19.29
N SER A 31 -14.78 12.34 20.21
CA SER A 31 -13.98 13.53 19.94
C SER A 31 -12.51 13.19 19.65
N VAL A 32 -11.92 13.86 18.66
CA VAL A 32 -10.49 13.76 18.32
C VAL A 32 -9.61 14.01 19.55
N LYS A 33 -8.60 13.17 19.73
CA LYS A 33 -7.55 13.34 20.73
C LYS A 33 -6.39 14.12 20.10
N ASP A 34 -6.26 15.39 20.46
CA ASP A 34 -5.20 16.29 19.98
C ASP A 34 -3.89 16.22 20.79
N ASP A 35 -3.81 15.30 21.76
CA ASP A 35 -2.72 15.22 22.73
C ASP A 35 -1.52 14.38 22.27
N ILE A 36 -1.53 13.85 21.04
CA ILE A 36 -0.35 13.16 20.51
C ILE A 36 0.70 14.16 20.03
N ARG A 37 1.95 13.95 20.43
CA ARG A 37 3.10 14.75 19.98
C ARG A 37 3.96 13.91 19.05
N VAL A 38 3.80 14.10 17.74
CA VAL A 38 4.68 13.48 16.77
C VAL A 38 6.02 14.22 16.74
N GLN A 39 7.12 13.48 16.95
CA GLN A 39 8.48 13.98 16.83
C GLN A 39 8.97 13.93 15.38
N SER A 40 8.72 12.80 14.71
CA SER A 40 9.20 12.57 13.36
C SER A 40 8.31 11.58 12.62
N VAL A 41 8.36 11.73 11.29
CA VAL A 41 7.68 10.87 10.33
C VAL A 41 8.71 10.48 9.29
N THR A 42 8.83 9.18 9.04
CA THR A 42 9.67 8.63 7.97
C THR A 42 8.79 7.84 7.03
N ILE A 43 8.66 8.32 5.79
CA ILE A 43 7.99 7.58 4.71
C ILE A 43 9.07 6.89 3.90
N THR A 44 8.88 5.59 3.66
CA THR A 44 9.74 4.75 2.84
C THR A 44 8.91 4.17 1.71
N ALA A 45 9.43 4.24 0.49
CA ALA A 45 8.89 3.53 -0.66
C ALA A 45 9.97 2.59 -1.19
N ASN A 46 9.57 1.45 -1.75
CA ASN A 46 10.50 0.51 -2.40
C ASN A 46 10.82 0.90 -3.85
N TYR A 47 10.48 2.12 -4.30
CA TYR A 47 10.79 2.59 -5.63
C TYR A 47 12.31 2.66 -5.83
N GLN A 48 12.83 1.88 -6.78
CA GLN A 48 14.25 1.87 -7.13
C GLN A 48 14.51 2.60 -8.43
N ASN A 49 13.68 2.32 -9.44
CA ASN A 49 13.75 2.88 -10.79
C ASN A 49 12.44 2.59 -11.53
N ASP A 50 12.38 3.07 -12.77
CA ASP A 50 11.24 2.94 -13.68
C ASP A 50 10.78 1.50 -13.95
N ASN A 51 11.63 0.49 -13.71
CA ASN A 51 11.27 -0.92 -13.81
C ASN A 51 10.73 -1.50 -12.50
N THR A 52 10.39 -0.69 -11.50
CA THR A 52 9.80 -1.18 -10.24
C THR A 52 8.32 -1.51 -10.48
N PRO A 53 7.93 -2.80 -10.54
CA PRO A 53 6.59 -3.19 -10.98
C PRO A 53 5.52 -3.00 -9.89
N ILE A 54 5.93 -3.06 -8.61
CA ILE A 54 5.07 -2.88 -7.45
C ILE A 54 5.72 -1.83 -6.57
N ILE A 55 5.07 -0.68 -6.44
CA ILE A 55 5.52 0.41 -5.58
C ILE A 55 4.69 0.35 -4.30
N GLY A 56 5.29 -0.27 -3.28
CA GLY A 56 4.78 -0.31 -1.92
C GLY A 56 5.42 0.75 -1.03
N SER A 57 4.63 1.26 -0.11
CA SER A 57 4.99 2.33 0.80
C SER A 57 4.71 1.95 2.26
N GLY A 58 5.55 2.48 3.15
CA GLY A 58 5.40 2.35 4.58
C GLY A 58 5.78 3.65 5.28
N ALA A 59 5.12 3.93 6.39
CA ALA A 59 5.41 5.08 7.22
C ALA A 59 5.71 4.65 8.66
N LYS A 60 6.76 5.23 9.21
CA LYS A 60 7.13 5.11 10.62
C LYS A 60 6.88 6.45 11.30
N ILE A 61 6.06 6.44 12.34
CA ILE A 61 5.72 7.62 13.13
C ILE A 61 6.32 7.46 14.52
N VAL A 62 7.13 8.43 14.94
CA VAL A 62 7.69 8.48 16.28
C VAL A 62 6.95 9.53 17.08
N MET A 63 6.31 9.10 18.17
CA MET A 63 5.59 9.96 19.10
C MET A 63 6.35 10.08 20.42
N VAL A 64 6.22 11.23 21.07
CA VAL A 64 6.74 11.47 22.42
C VAL A 64 5.57 11.44 23.40
N ALA A 65 5.66 10.60 24.42
CA ALA A 65 4.72 10.61 25.53
C ALA A 65 5.28 11.40 26.71
N ASP A 66 4.60 12.48 27.10
CA ASP A 66 4.98 13.37 28.21
C ASP A 66 4.72 12.75 29.60
N SER A 67 3.91 11.70 29.68
CA SER A 67 3.52 11.06 30.94
C SER A 67 3.94 9.59 31.03
N LEU A 68 4.02 9.07 32.27
CA LEU A 68 4.11 7.63 32.53
C LEU A 68 2.80 6.90 32.15
N ASP A 69 1.69 7.63 31.98
CA ASP A 69 0.38 7.09 31.66
C ASP A 69 0.13 7.08 30.15
N LEU A 70 0.40 5.94 29.53
CA LEU A 70 0.16 5.66 28.12
C LEU A 70 -1.23 5.07 27.86
N SER A 71 -2.15 5.10 28.84
CA SER A 71 -3.48 4.48 28.69
C SER A 71 -4.25 5.03 27.49
N TYR A 72 -4.03 6.30 27.13
CA TYR A 72 -4.67 6.94 25.99
C TYR A 72 -4.22 6.40 24.63
N LEU A 73 -3.05 5.74 24.54
CA LEU A 73 -2.49 5.09 23.33
C LEU A 73 -2.63 3.56 23.35
N ARG A 74 -3.22 2.99 24.40
CA ARG A 74 -3.29 1.54 24.59
C ARG A 74 -3.96 0.84 23.41
N ASP A 75 -4.99 1.45 22.84
CA ASP A 75 -5.71 0.95 21.67
C ASP A 75 -4.85 0.93 20.41
N LEU A 76 -4.03 1.96 20.17
CA LEU A 76 -3.09 2.03 19.06
C LEU A 76 -1.97 0.99 19.21
N LEU A 77 -1.43 0.85 20.43
CA LEU A 77 -0.32 -0.05 20.74
C LEU A 77 -0.70 -1.53 20.74
N LEU A 78 -1.94 -1.85 21.10
CA LEU A 78 -2.51 -3.19 21.10
C LEU A 78 -3.48 -3.39 19.94
N SER A 79 -3.35 -2.56 18.90
CA SER A 79 -4.27 -2.58 17.78
C SER A 79 -4.18 -3.88 17.00
N TYR A 80 -5.34 -4.35 16.55
CA TYR A 80 -5.36 -5.35 15.50
C TYR A 80 -4.95 -4.71 14.18
N GLU A 81 -4.46 -5.55 13.25
CA GLU A 81 -4.19 -5.12 11.89
C GLU A 81 -5.42 -4.40 11.29
N ARG A 82 -5.18 -3.29 10.58
CA ARG A 82 -6.20 -2.48 9.90
C ARG A 82 -7.22 -1.80 10.80
N GLN A 83 -7.08 -1.92 12.13
CA GLN A 83 -7.93 -1.17 13.05
C GLN A 83 -7.71 0.34 12.91
N PHE A 84 -6.48 0.73 12.54
CA PHE A 84 -6.11 2.12 12.32
C PHE A 84 -5.69 2.38 10.88
N LEU A 85 -6.08 3.55 10.38
CA LEU A 85 -5.70 4.13 9.10
C LEU A 85 -4.91 5.41 9.40
N CYS A 86 -3.71 5.54 8.85
CA CYS A 86 -2.90 6.74 8.93
C CYS A 86 -2.94 7.49 7.61
N VAL A 87 -3.08 8.81 7.69
CA VAL A 87 -2.95 9.76 6.59
C VAL A 87 -1.91 10.80 7.00
N ILE A 88 -0.90 10.98 6.15
CA ILE A 88 0.14 12.00 6.34
C ILE A 88 0.00 13.01 5.21
N GLU A 89 -0.07 14.29 5.57
CA GLU A 89 -0.21 15.40 4.63
C GLU A 89 0.95 16.39 4.77
N TYR A 90 1.52 16.82 3.64
CA TYR A 90 2.49 17.91 3.56
C TYR A 90 1.81 19.12 2.91
N ASN A 91 1.69 20.24 3.64
CA ASN A 91 0.94 21.44 3.22
C ASN A 91 -0.48 21.12 2.69
N GLY A 92 -1.15 20.14 3.32
CA GLY A 92 -2.50 19.70 2.94
C GLY A 92 -2.56 18.71 1.77
N VAL A 93 -1.43 18.32 1.17
CA VAL A 93 -1.36 17.28 0.15
C VAL A 93 -1.07 15.93 0.81
N VAL A 94 -1.91 14.92 0.58
CA VAL A 94 -1.70 13.57 1.10
C VAL A 94 -0.46 12.95 0.44
N VAL A 95 0.57 12.69 1.24
CA VAL A 95 1.83 12.07 0.78
C VAL A 95 1.93 10.59 1.17
N PHE A 96 1.15 10.16 2.16
CA PHE A 96 1.06 8.75 2.52
C PHE A 96 -0.31 8.44 3.10
N ARG A 97 -0.80 7.25 2.76
CA ARG A 97 -1.99 6.66 3.35
C ARG A 97 -1.77 5.17 3.53
N GLY A 98 -2.01 4.65 4.72
CA GLY A 98 -1.77 3.23 5.00
C GLY A 98 -2.39 2.78 6.31
N TYR A 99 -2.45 1.48 6.50
CA TYR A 99 -3.07 0.85 7.66
C TYR A 99 -2.02 0.40 8.66
N SER A 100 -2.41 0.30 9.94
CA SER A 100 -1.53 -0.16 11.00
C SER A 100 -1.04 -1.59 10.73
N ILE A 101 0.24 -1.81 11.02
CA ILE A 101 0.86 -3.13 11.06
C ILE A 101 0.82 -3.61 12.51
N CYS A 102 0.41 -4.86 12.74
CA CYS A 102 0.48 -5.48 14.05
C CYS A 102 1.87 -6.06 14.25
N ASP A 103 2.87 -5.19 14.40
CA ASP A 103 4.20 -5.60 14.84
C ASP A 103 4.42 -5.17 16.30
N LEU A 104 5.39 -5.79 16.97
CA LEU A 104 5.76 -5.45 18.36
C LEU A 104 6.18 -3.98 18.42
N ASN A 105 5.24 -3.09 18.77
CA ASN A 105 5.52 -1.67 18.96
C ASN A 105 6.64 -1.52 20.00
N GLU A 106 7.79 -0.99 19.57
CA GLU A 106 8.93 -0.79 20.45
C GLU A 106 8.60 0.30 21.48
N ARG A 107 8.78 -0.03 22.76
CA ARG A 107 8.58 0.90 23.88
C ARG A 107 9.88 1.08 24.65
N GLN A 108 10.30 2.34 24.78
CA GLN A 108 11.31 2.71 25.75
C GLN A 108 10.64 2.91 27.13
N LEU A 109 11.17 2.28 28.19
CA LEU A 109 10.60 2.33 29.55
C LEU A 109 11.08 3.56 30.36
N LEU A 110 11.51 4.62 29.70
CA LEU A 110 12.00 5.85 30.33
C LEU A 110 10.90 6.94 30.37
N PRO A 111 11.00 7.93 31.27
CA PRO A 111 10.24 9.18 31.14
C PRO A 111 10.50 9.79 29.75
N TYR A 112 9.47 10.35 29.11
CA TYR A 112 9.53 10.75 27.69
C TYR A 112 9.76 9.57 26.74
N ALA A 113 8.96 8.51 26.91
CA ALA A 113 9.05 7.33 26.08
C ALA A 113 8.79 7.69 24.62
N LEU A 114 9.74 7.32 23.75
CA LEU A 114 9.52 7.31 22.32
C LEU A 114 8.69 6.09 21.97
N ILE A 115 7.57 6.35 21.29
CA ILE A 115 6.67 5.32 20.81
C ILE A 115 6.76 5.33 19.30
N THR A 116 7.14 4.19 18.76
CA THR A 116 7.18 3.96 17.32
C THR A 116 5.93 3.21 16.90
N VAL A 117 5.23 3.71 15.89
CA VAL A 117 4.13 3.00 15.22
C VAL A 117 4.39 2.95 13.72
N GLU A 118 4.10 1.80 13.11
CA GLU A 118 4.35 1.55 11.70
C GLU A 118 3.05 1.31 10.93
N PHE A 119 2.99 1.87 9.72
CA PHE A 119 1.87 1.80 8.80
C PHE A 119 2.36 1.37 7.42
N THR A 120 1.52 0.68 6.65
CA THR A 120 1.82 0.26 5.27
C THR A 120 0.59 0.33 4.39
N ASP A 121 0.79 0.48 3.08
CA ASP A 121 -0.24 0.31 2.06
C ASP A 121 -0.60 -1.16 1.74
N TYR A 122 -0.01 -2.11 2.47
CA TYR A 122 -0.20 -3.56 2.36
C TYR A 122 0.31 -4.20 1.07
N LEU A 123 0.83 -3.43 0.09
CA LEU A 123 1.45 -4.00 -1.11
C LEU A 123 2.71 -4.78 -0.76
N ARG A 124 3.48 -4.32 0.23
CA ARG A 124 4.68 -5.02 0.68
C ARG A 124 4.40 -6.37 1.34
N ARG A 125 3.17 -6.65 1.81
CA ARG A 125 2.80 -7.95 2.39
C ARG A 125 2.66 -9.06 1.34
N LEU A 126 2.73 -8.71 0.07
CA LEU A 126 2.70 -9.65 -1.04
C LEU A 126 4.07 -10.31 -1.26
N ASP A 127 5.12 -9.77 -0.65
CA ASP A 127 6.45 -10.36 -0.69
C ASP A 127 6.45 -11.77 -0.08
N GLY A 128 7.02 -12.73 -0.79
CA GLY A 128 7.05 -14.15 -0.40
C GLY A 128 5.70 -14.90 -0.44
N LYS A 129 4.61 -14.29 -0.93
CA LYS A 129 3.35 -15.00 -1.20
C LYS A 129 3.29 -15.53 -2.62
N TYR A 130 2.48 -16.57 -2.85
CA TYR A 130 2.35 -17.25 -4.14
C TYR A 130 0.89 -17.23 -4.60
N PRO A 131 0.62 -16.89 -5.88
CA PRO A 131 -0.74 -16.88 -6.41
C PRO A 131 -1.20 -18.30 -6.81
N ASP A 132 -2.42 -18.67 -6.43
CA ASP A 132 -3.00 -19.99 -6.72
C ASP A 132 -3.35 -20.16 -8.19
N VAL A 133 -3.65 -19.08 -8.93
CA VAL A 133 -3.95 -19.14 -10.37
C VAL A 133 -2.79 -19.71 -11.18
N LEU A 134 -1.56 -19.60 -10.67
CA LEU A 134 -0.38 -20.16 -11.33
C LEU A 134 -0.25 -21.67 -11.12
N LYS A 135 -0.90 -22.29 -10.12
CA LYS A 135 -0.75 -23.72 -9.78
C LYS A 135 -1.02 -24.67 -10.96
N ALA A 136 -1.88 -24.29 -11.88
CA ALA A 136 -2.16 -25.05 -13.09
C ALA A 136 -1.13 -24.72 -14.19
N ILE A 137 -0.04 -25.48 -14.26
CA ILE A 137 1.10 -25.24 -15.19
C ILE A 137 0.67 -25.09 -16.66
N SER A 138 -0.28 -25.91 -17.11
CA SER A 138 -0.68 -25.97 -18.52
C SER A 138 -1.83 -25.01 -18.89
N SER A 139 -2.29 -24.16 -17.98
CA SER A 139 -3.33 -23.18 -18.29
C SER A 139 -2.76 -21.83 -18.72
N ASN A 140 -3.62 -21.06 -19.38
CA ASN A 140 -3.40 -19.65 -19.64
C ASN A 140 -4.21 -18.85 -18.62
N THR A 141 -3.60 -17.79 -18.10
CA THR A 141 -4.20 -16.88 -17.13
C THR A 141 -4.24 -15.49 -17.73
N SER A 142 -5.36 -14.77 -17.59
CA SER A 142 -5.37 -13.37 -18.01
C SER A 142 -4.51 -12.54 -17.06
N VAL A 143 -3.84 -11.51 -17.57
CA VAL A 143 -3.05 -10.62 -16.70
C VAL A 143 -3.93 -9.98 -15.64
N PHE A 144 -5.18 -9.69 -16.00
CA PHE A 144 -6.17 -9.15 -15.07
C PHE A 144 -6.47 -10.11 -13.91
N ASP A 145 -6.70 -11.40 -14.17
CA ASP A 145 -6.96 -12.38 -13.11
C ASP A 145 -5.76 -12.55 -12.18
N LEU A 146 -4.55 -12.55 -12.73
CA LEU A 146 -3.30 -12.62 -11.94
C LEU A 146 -3.17 -11.41 -11.01
N VAL A 147 -3.42 -10.21 -11.53
CA VAL A 147 -3.41 -8.98 -10.72
C VAL A 147 -4.52 -9.00 -9.66
N GLN A 148 -5.75 -9.37 -10.04
CA GLN A 148 -6.86 -9.41 -9.08
C GLN A 148 -6.61 -10.40 -7.96
N GLU A 149 -6.06 -11.57 -8.25
CA GLU A 149 -5.73 -12.54 -7.22
C GLU A 149 -4.65 -12.01 -6.26
N MET A 150 -3.58 -11.40 -6.78
CA MET A 150 -2.59 -10.73 -5.95
C MET A 150 -3.27 -9.70 -5.02
N LEU A 151 -4.12 -8.84 -5.58
CA LEU A 151 -4.78 -7.78 -4.82
C LEU A 151 -5.69 -8.37 -3.75
N SER A 152 -6.34 -9.51 -4.01
CA SER A 152 -7.13 -10.24 -3.02
C SER A 152 -6.29 -10.71 -1.82
N LEU A 153 -5.01 -11.05 -2.03
CA LEU A 153 -4.09 -11.51 -0.97
C LEU A 153 -3.62 -10.38 -0.04
N THR A 154 -3.90 -9.12 -0.37
CA THR A 154 -3.76 -7.98 0.55
C THR A 154 -4.89 -7.93 1.58
N ASN A 155 -6.00 -8.63 1.33
CA ASN A 155 -7.28 -8.52 2.04
C ASN A 155 -7.91 -7.12 2.03
N LEU A 156 -7.44 -6.19 1.18
CA LEU A 156 -8.06 -4.88 0.98
C LEU A 156 -9.00 -4.93 -0.22
N ASP A 157 -10.23 -4.49 -0.02
CA ASP A 157 -11.26 -4.41 -1.06
C ASP A 157 -11.25 -3.02 -1.71
N PHE A 158 -10.17 -2.75 -2.46
CA PHE A 158 -10.03 -1.52 -3.22
C PHE A 158 -10.31 -1.78 -4.70
N PRO A 159 -11.05 -0.90 -5.40
CA PRO A 159 -11.21 -1.03 -6.85
C PRO A 159 -9.86 -0.89 -7.57
N LEU A 160 -9.70 -1.69 -8.62
CA LEU A 160 -8.57 -1.60 -9.54
C LEU A 160 -8.87 -0.59 -10.65
N TYR A 161 -8.03 0.43 -10.74
CA TYR A 161 -8.01 1.43 -11.80
C TYR A 161 -6.79 1.17 -12.69
N ILE A 162 -6.99 1.22 -14.01
CA ILE A 162 -5.93 0.97 -14.98
C ILE A 162 -5.88 2.17 -15.92
N ASN A 163 -4.79 2.93 -15.84
CA ASN A 163 -4.47 4.02 -16.75
C ASN A 163 -3.53 3.51 -17.84
N SER A 164 -4.10 3.13 -18.98
CA SER A 164 -3.31 2.67 -20.12
C SER A 164 -4.01 3.00 -21.43
N THR A 165 -3.27 3.60 -22.36
CA THR A 165 -3.73 3.79 -23.73
C THR A 165 -3.38 2.63 -24.65
N LEU A 166 -2.67 1.61 -24.15
CA LEU A 166 -2.23 0.45 -24.92
C LEU A 166 -3.43 -0.42 -25.32
N PHE A 167 -3.68 -0.53 -26.62
CA PHE A 167 -4.62 -1.46 -27.22
C PHE A 167 -4.06 -1.89 -28.58
N GLU A 168 -4.06 -3.19 -28.84
CA GLU A 168 -3.77 -3.72 -30.18
C GLU A 168 -5.00 -3.61 -31.07
N ASP A 169 -4.81 -3.57 -32.39
CA ASP A 169 -5.91 -3.43 -33.36
C ASP A 169 -6.96 -4.56 -33.27
N SER A 170 -6.56 -5.73 -32.78
CA SER A 170 -7.43 -6.90 -32.59
C SER A 170 -8.19 -6.90 -31.26
N MET A 171 -7.89 -5.96 -30.35
CA MET A 171 -8.53 -5.87 -29.04
C MET A 171 -9.86 -5.11 -29.12
N THR A 172 -10.81 -5.54 -28.30
CA THR A 172 -12.06 -4.81 -28.12
C THR A 172 -11.79 -3.58 -27.26
N LYS A 173 -12.19 -2.41 -27.77
CA LYS A 173 -12.01 -1.12 -27.09
C LYS A 173 -13.37 -0.46 -26.81
N GLY A 174 -13.97 -0.83 -25.68
CA GLY A 174 -15.08 -0.10 -25.06
C GLY A 174 -14.61 1.08 -24.22
N ALA A 175 -15.56 1.88 -23.74
CA ALA A 175 -15.28 3.10 -22.96
C ALA A 175 -14.67 2.81 -21.57
N THR A 176 -14.87 1.60 -21.04
CA THR A 176 -14.36 1.14 -19.74
C THR A 176 -13.43 -0.07 -19.87
N ASP A 177 -13.14 -0.49 -21.10
CA ASP A 177 -12.31 -1.66 -21.32
C ASP A 177 -10.84 -1.31 -21.06
N THR A 178 -10.07 -2.33 -20.74
CA THR A 178 -8.62 -2.25 -20.57
C THR A 178 -7.99 -3.42 -21.34
N PHE A 179 -6.70 -3.36 -21.60
CA PHE A 179 -6.01 -4.43 -22.31
C PHE A 179 -5.78 -5.68 -21.43
N LEU A 180 -5.68 -5.52 -20.10
CA LEU A 180 -5.30 -6.61 -19.20
C LEU A 180 -6.20 -7.86 -19.25
N PRO A 181 -7.54 -7.75 -19.35
CA PRO A 181 -8.42 -8.93 -19.48
C PRO A 181 -8.27 -9.66 -20.81
N GLN A 182 -7.69 -9.00 -21.83
CA GLN A 182 -7.53 -9.53 -23.19
C GLN A 182 -6.11 -10.03 -23.46
N VAL A 183 -5.20 -9.88 -22.49
CA VAL A 183 -3.84 -10.40 -22.54
C VAL A 183 -3.72 -11.63 -21.67
N PHE A 184 -3.19 -12.71 -22.23
CA PHE A 184 -3.00 -13.98 -21.55
C PHE A 184 -1.52 -14.33 -21.45
N VAL A 185 -1.14 -14.86 -20.30
CA VAL A 185 0.18 -15.43 -20.03
C VAL A 185 0.04 -16.93 -19.84
N GLN A 186 0.99 -17.69 -20.37
CA GLN A 186 1.05 -19.12 -20.13
C GLN A 186 1.70 -19.37 -18.77
N ASN A 187 1.01 -20.11 -17.89
CA ASN A 187 1.46 -20.31 -16.51
C ASN A 187 2.84 -20.95 -16.43
N ALA A 188 3.19 -21.83 -17.38
CA ALA A 188 4.50 -22.45 -17.49
C ALA A 188 5.68 -21.45 -17.49
N ASN A 189 5.48 -20.20 -17.90
CA ASN A 189 6.53 -19.17 -17.91
C ASN A 189 6.96 -18.71 -16.50
N PHE A 190 6.13 -19.00 -15.48
CA PHE A 190 6.42 -18.67 -14.09
C PHE A 190 7.05 -19.82 -13.31
N TYR A 191 7.28 -20.97 -13.95
CA TYR A 191 7.86 -22.13 -13.31
C TYR A 191 9.35 -22.26 -13.61
N SER A 192 10.13 -22.47 -12.56
CA SER A 192 11.55 -22.86 -12.70
C SER A 192 11.71 -24.37 -12.88
N ASN A 193 10.77 -25.16 -12.36
CA ASN A 193 10.67 -26.61 -12.50
C ASN A 193 9.21 -27.05 -12.31
N SER A 194 8.90 -28.35 -12.17
CA SER A 194 7.52 -28.84 -12.03
C SER A 194 6.80 -28.46 -10.72
N TYR A 195 7.48 -27.87 -9.74
CA TYR A 195 6.96 -27.62 -8.38
C TYR A 195 7.18 -26.18 -7.92
N ASP A 196 8.29 -25.56 -8.33
CA ASP A 196 8.65 -24.21 -7.90
C ASP A 196 8.26 -23.19 -8.96
N TYR A 197 7.34 -22.32 -8.58
CA TYR A 197 6.87 -21.19 -9.37
C TYR A 197 7.16 -19.86 -8.67
N ASP A 198 7.12 -18.79 -9.44
CA ASP A 198 7.40 -17.44 -8.98
C ASP A 198 6.43 -17.02 -7.86
N ASN A 199 6.95 -16.23 -6.92
CA ASN A 199 6.11 -15.50 -5.98
C ASN A 199 5.35 -14.37 -6.69
N ILE A 200 4.41 -13.72 -5.99
CA ILE A 200 3.60 -12.63 -6.53
C ILE A 200 4.46 -11.51 -7.13
N TYR A 201 5.51 -11.11 -6.43
CA TYR A 201 6.36 -10.00 -6.87
C TYR A 201 7.02 -10.33 -8.21
N ASP A 202 7.62 -11.51 -8.33
CA ASP A 202 8.28 -11.98 -9.53
C ASP A 202 7.29 -12.20 -10.69
N ALA A 203 6.11 -12.76 -10.40
CA ALA A 203 5.08 -13.00 -11.40
C ALA A 203 4.52 -11.68 -11.97
N ILE A 204 4.25 -10.69 -11.11
CA ILE A 204 3.75 -9.38 -11.53
C ILE A 204 4.83 -8.60 -12.25
N ASN A 205 6.08 -8.69 -11.80
CA ASN A 205 7.20 -8.10 -12.51
C ASN A 205 7.28 -8.62 -13.96
N LYS A 206 7.35 -9.95 -14.12
CA LYS A 206 7.40 -10.59 -15.44
C LYS A 206 6.21 -10.23 -16.34
N THR A 207 5.06 -9.95 -15.73
CA THR A 207 3.83 -9.66 -16.46
C THR A 207 3.67 -8.18 -16.83
N LEU A 208 3.99 -7.25 -15.93
CA LEU A 208 3.80 -5.81 -16.15
C LEU A 208 5.00 -5.14 -16.81
N GLN A 209 6.21 -5.65 -16.59
CA GLN A 209 7.44 -5.09 -17.15
C GLN A 209 7.43 -4.95 -18.69
N PRO A 210 6.94 -5.94 -19.48
CA PRO A 210 6.85 -5.79 -20.94
C PRO A 210 5.98 -4.62 -21.40
N PHE A 211 5.05 -4.17 -20.56
CA PHE A 211 4.15 -3.05 -20.86
C PHE A 211 4.68 -1.70 -20.36
N GLY A 212 5.82 -1.67 -19.68
CA GLY A 212 6.29 -0.50 -18.94
C GLY A 212 5.27 -0.05 -17.89
N ALA A 213 4.55 -1.00 -17.30
CA ALA A 213 3.49 -0.75 -16.35
C ALA A 213 3.93 -1.04 -14.92
N PHE A 214 3.38 -0.30 -13.97
CA PHE A 214 3.62 -0.49 -12.55
C PHE A 214 2.33 -0.33 -11.74
N LEU A 215 2.28 -1.01 -10.59
CA LEU A 215 1.17 -1.03 -9.66
C LEU A 215 1.52 -0.25 -8.39
N TYR A 216 0.60 0.58 -7.92
CA TYR A 216 0.69 1.25 -6.63
C TYR A 216 -0.71 1.43 -6.00
N SER A 217 -0.74 1.95 -4.78
CA SER A 217 -1.98 2.30 -4.08
C SER A 217 -2.19 3.81 -4.05
N PHE A 218 -3.41 4.28 -4.32
CA PHE A 218 -3.76 5.70 -4.24
C PHE A 218 -5.24 5.89 -3.92
N GLU A 219 -5.54 6.70 -2.90
CA GLU A 219 -6.93 7.07 -2.51
C GLU A 219 -7.93 5.89 -2.44
N ASP A 220 -7.57 4.81 -1.74
CA ASP A 220 -8.38 3.57 -1.66
C ASP A 220 -8.60 2.87 -3.00
N LYS A 221 -7.67 3.04 -3.95
CA LYS A 221 -7.66 2.36 -5.24
C LYS A 221 -6.33 1.67 -5.45
N TRP A 222 -6.38 0.54 -6.13
CA TRP A 222 -5.23 -0.04 -6.78
C TRP A 222 -5.08 0.63 -8.14
N VAL A 223 -3.89 1.10 -8.47
CA VAL A 223 -3.65 1.83 -9.70
C VAL A 223 -2.55 1.14 -10.49
N ILE A 224 -2.86 0.71 -11.71
CA ILE A 224 -1.88 0.29 -12.70
C ILE A 224 -1.74 1.41 -13.73
N GLU A 225 -0.52 1.88 -13.95
CA GLU A 225 -0.25 2.88 -14.98
C GLU A 225 0.93 2.47 -15.85
N ARG A 226 0.92 2.92 -17.10
CA ARG A 226 2.07 2.84 -17.99
C ARG A 226 2.89 4.12 -17.89
N GLN A 227 4.21 3.97 -17.80
CA GLN A 227 5.10 5.12 -17.72
C GLN A 227 4.98 6.07 -18.93
N GLU A 228 4.75 5.53 -20.12
CA GLU A 228 4.54 6.30 -21.34
C GLU A 228 3.28 7.18 -21.29
N ASP A 229 2.24 6.76 -20.55
CA ASP A 229 0.98 7.51 -20.46
C ASP A 229 1.05 8.62 -19.40
N ILE A 230 1.99 8.55 -18.46
CA ILE A 230 2.24 9.59 -17.45
C ILE A 230 3.19 10.67 -18.00
N THR A 231 4.20 10.26 -18.77
CA THR A 231 5.25 11.14 -19.31
C THR A 231 4.86 11.86 -20.60
N ARG A 232 3.67 11.58 -21.13
CA ARG A 232 3.06 12.28 -22.26
C ARG A 232 2.53 13.66 -21.81
N ASP A 233 3.47 14.56 -21.51
CA ASP A 233 3.26 16.01 -21.54
C ASP A 233 3.65 16.58 -22.92
#